data_AF-A0A7S0NBR5-F1
#
_entry.id   AF-A0A7S0NBR5-F1
#
_cell.length_a   1.000
_cell.length_b   1.000
_cell.length_c   1.000
_cell.angle_alpha   90.00
_cell.angle_beta   90.00
_cell.angle_gamma   90.00
#
_symmetry.space_group_name_H-M   'P 1'
#
loop_
_entity.id
_entity.type
_entity.pdbx_description
1 polymer ?
#
loop_
_entity_poly.entity_id
_entity_poly.type
_entity_poly.pdbx_seq_one_letter_code
_entity_poly.pdbx_strand_id
1 'polypeptide(L)'
;TMPNMRVAVVGLLFSSVGAVTLEWADLNCTFGSRQVLHGVSGAASSGRLLAIMGPSGSGKTTLLNALAGQVKYSKKASLSGTLLVDAVPAGGAAVGPGV
;
A
#
# COMPACT_ATOMS: atom_id res chain seq x y z
N THR A 1 9.53 -20.28 9.82
CA THR A 1 8.41 -19.39 9.42
C THR A 1 8.98 -18.00 9.25
N MET A 2 8.94 -17.41 8.05
CA MET A 2 9.57 -16.09 7.81
C MET A 2 8.68 -14.97 8.36
N PRO A 3 9.24 -13.93 9.01
CA PRO A 3 8.45 -12.91 9.70
C PRO A 3 7.77 -11.96 8.70
N ASN A 4 6.57 -11.51 9.07
CA ASN A 4 5.68 -10.64 8.29
C ASN A 4 6.31 -9.26 7.99
N MET A 5 5.96 -8.66 6.86
CA MET A 5 6.27 -7.26 6.54
C MET A 5 5.61 -6.32 7.56
N ARG A 6 6.32 -5.26 7.99
CA ARG A 6 5.80 -4.26 8.92
C ARG A 6 5.90 -2.85 8.34
N VAL A 7 4.90 -2.04 8.64
CA VAL A 7 4.86 -0.62 8.32
C VAL A 7 5.14 0.14 9.62
N ALA A 8 6.11 1.04 9.61
CA ALA A 8 6.45 1.88 10.75
C ALA A 8 6.32 3.35 10.33
N VAL A 9 5.61 4.14 11.14
CA VAL A 9 5.53 5.59 10.96
C VAL A 9 6.61 6.22 11.82
N VAL A 10 7.52 6.96 11.19
CA VAL A 10 8.53 7.76 11.87
C VAL A 10 8.05 9.21 11.91
N GLY A 11 7.78 9.71 13.11
CA GLY A 11 7.33 11.09 13.32
C GLY A 11 8.48 12.08 13.21
N LEU A 12 8.62 12.75 12.06
CA LEU A 12 9.46 13.93 11.89
C LEU A 12 8.53 15.08 11.51
N LEU A 13 8.45 16.14 12.34
CA LEU A 13 7.58 17.28 12.09
C LEU A 13 8.18 18.17 10.99
N PHE A 14 7.56 18.20 9.80
CA PHE A 14 7.86 19.19 8.77
C PHE A 14 6.70 20.19 8.66
N SER A 15 7.03 21.48 8.43
CA SER A 15 6.08 22.59 8.43
C SER A 15 4.97 22.45 7.38
N SER A 16 3.82 23.07 7.66
CA SER A 16 2.50 22.95 7.01
C SER A 16 2.54 22.90 5.47
N VAL A 17 2.59 21.69 4.92
CA VAL A 17 2.10 21.36 3.59
C VAL A 17 0.69 20.81 3.76
N GLY A 18 -0.25 21.22 2.89
CA GLY A 18 -1.66 20.80 2.95
C GLY A 18 -1.79 19.33 3.35
N ALA A 19 -2.70 19.05 4.29
CA ALA A 19 -2.78 17.77 5.01
C ALA A 19 -3.28 16.64 4.11
N VAL A 20 -2.44 16.22 3.15
CA VAL A 20 -2.72 15.08 2.29
C VAL A 20 -2.46 13.81 3.08
N THR A 21 -3.44 12.91 3.12
CA THR A 21 -3.31 11.60 3.76
C THR A 21 -3.62 10.50 2.75
N LEU A 22 -2.67 9.59 2.58
CA LEU A 22 -2.85 8.35 1.83
C LEU A 22 -3.15 7.23 2.82
N GLU A 23 -4.32 6.60 2.71
CA GLU A 23 -4.74 5.50 3.56
C GLU A 23 -4.99 4.26 2.74
N TRP A 24 -4.63 3.10 3.27
CA TRP A 24 -4.93 1.83 2.64
C TRP A 24 -5.36 0.78 3.66
N ALA A 25 -6.32 -0.04 3.24
CA ALA A 25 -6.90 -1.08 4.08
C ALA A 25 -6.99 -2.39 3.29
N ASP A 26 -6.58 -3.48 3.94
CA ASP A 26 -6.67 -4.85 3.44
C ASP A 26 -6.09 -5.01 2.02
N LEU A 27 -4.94 -4.37 1.77
CA LEU A 27 -4.26 -4.51 0.48
C LEU A 27 -3.72 -5.92 0.31
N ASN A 28 -4.25 -6.61 -0.68
CA ASN A 28 -3.83 -7.93 -1.11
C ASN A 28 -3.35 -7.85 -2.55
N CYS A 29 -2.28 -8.54 -2.87
CA CYS A 29 -1.75 -8.56 -4.23
C CYS A 29 -1.24 -9.95 -4.56
N THR A 30 -1.64 -10.47 -5.71
CA THR A 30 -1.17 -11.76 -6.23
C THR A 30 -0.53 -11.55 -7.60
N PHE A 31 0.47 -12.37 -7.90
CA PHE A 31 1.05 -12.51 -9.23
C PHE A 31 0.89 -13.96 -9.68
N GLY A 32 -0.02 -14.20 -10.63
CA GLY A 32 -0.46 -15.56 -10.97
C GLY A 32 -1.05 -16.26 -9.74
N SER A 33 -0.46 -17.39 -9.33
CA SER A 33 -0.88 -18.16 -8.16
C SER A 33 -0.19 -17.75 -6.85
N ARG A 34 0.79 -16.84 -6.89
CA ARG A 34 1.56 -16.44 -5.70
C ARG A 34 0.98 -15.17 -5.09
N GLN A 35 0.52 -15.25 -3.84
CA GLN A 35 0.20 -14.08 -3.04
C GLN A 35 1.49 -13.41 -2.52
N VAL A 36 1.58 -12.10 -2.69
CA VAL A 36 2.75 -11.28 -2.31
C VAL A 36 2.40 -10.31 -1.19
N LEU A 37 1.21 -9.70 -1.23
CA LEU A 37 0.69 -8.90 -0.11
C LEU A 37 -0.47 -9.64 0.55
N HIS A 38 -0.47 -9.65 1.88
CA HIS A 38 -1.43 -10.37 2.71
C HIS A 38 -2.14 -9.37 3.64
N GLY A 39 -3.23 -8.77 3.18
CA GLY A 39 -4.06 -7.85 3.98
C GLY A 39 -3.29 -6.71 4.64
N VAL A 40 -2.45 -6.00 3.88
CA VAL A 40 -1.61 -4.93 4.42
C VAL A 40 -2.44 -3.66 4.57
N SER A 41 -2.41 -3.04 5.75
CA SER A 41 -3.13 -1.80 6.07
C SER A 41 -2.18 -0.76 6.66
N GLY A 42 -2.50 0.53 6.49
CA GLY A 42 -1.71 1.64 7.02
C GLY A 42 -2.10 2.99 6.45
N ALA A 43 -1.38 4.03 6.88
CA ALA A 43 -1.57 5.38 6.40
C ALA A 43 -0.23 6.14 6.30
N ALA A 44 -0.14 7.05 5.34
CA ALA A 44 0.94 8.01 5.17
C ALA A 44 0.35 9.41 5.20
N SER A 45 0.75 10.21 6.18
CA SER A 45 0.30 11.60 6.32
C SER A 45 1.38 12.57 5.84
N SER A 46 0.96 13.68 5.25
CA SER A 46 1.83 14.82 4.95
C SER A 46 2.65 15.23 6.19
N GLY A 47 3.92 15.57 5.97
CA GLY A 47 4.83 15.93 7.04
C GLY A 47 5.19 14.79 7.99
N ARG A 48 5.05 13.52 7.60
CA ARG A 48 5.59 12.35 8.32
C ARG A 48 6.38 11.44 7.40
N LEU A 49 7.42 10.81 7.94
CA LEU A 49 8.21 9.83 7.20
C LEU A 49 7.66 8.42 7.45
N LEU A 50 7.18 7.76 6.41
CA LEU A 50 6.78 6.36 6.47
C LEU A 50 7.97 5.45 6.12
N ALA A 51 8.31 4.52 7.01
CA ALA A 51 9.32 3.49 6.76
C ALA A 51 8.65 2.13 6.53
N ILE A 52 8.96 1.49 5.39
CA ILE A 52 8.52 0.13 5.07
C ILE A 52 9.71 -0.81 5.23
N MET A 53 9.62 -1.74 6.18
CA MET A 53 10.74 -2.61 6.53
C MET A 53 10.35 -4.08 6.47
N GLY A 54 11.31 -4.92 6.10
CA GLY A 54 11.13 -6.36 5.98
C GLY A 54 12.24 -7.04 5.18
N PRO A 55 12.37 -8.36 5.28
CA PRO A 55 13.39 -9.14 4.56
C PRO A 55 13.27 -9.01 3.04
N SER A 56 14.33 -9.37 2.30
CA SER A 56 14.26 -9.43 0.83
C SER A 56 13.14 -10.38 0.41
N GLY A 57 12.36 -9.98 -0.61
CA GLY A 57 11.20 -10.76 -1.09
C GLY A 57 9.90 -10.60 -0.28
N SER A 58 9.86 -9.77 0.76
CA SER A 58 8.66 -9.58 1.60
C SER A 58 7.53 -8.74 0.96
N GLY A 59 7.69 -8.29 -0.29
CA GLY A 59 6.67 -7.50 -0.98
C GLY A 59 6.76 -5.97 -0.81
N LYS A 60 7.85 -5.41 -0.27
CA LYS A 60 8.00 -3.94 -0.08
C LYS A 60 7.81 -3.14 -1.37
N THR A 61 8.54 -3.51 -2.43
CA THR A 61 8.41 -2.88 -3.75
C THR A 61 7.02 -3.11 -4.33
N THR A 62 6.41 -4.27 -4.08
CA THR A 62 5.03 -4.55 -4.49
C THR A 62 4.02 -3.63 -3.80
N LEU A 63 4.18 -3.37 -2.50
CA LEU A 63 3.35 -2.42 -1.76
C LEU A 63 3.51 -1.00 -2.33
N LEU A 64 4.74 -0.55 -2.55
CA LEU A 64 4.99 0.77 -3.14
C LEU A 64 4.37 0.89 -4.54
N ASN A 65 4.51 -0.14 -5.38
CA ASN A 65 3.90 -0.17 -6.70
C ASN A 65 2.36 -0.20 -6.63
N ALA A 66 1.78 -0.86 -5.62
CA ALA A 66 0.33 -0.90 -5.41
C ALA A 66 -0.20 0.48 -5.03
N LEU A 67 0.45 1.15 -4.06
CA LEU A 67 0.13 2.51 -3.64
C LEU A 67 0.31 3.53 -4.77
N ALA A 68 1.31 3.33 -5.63
CA ALA A 68 1.55 4.16 -6.82
C ALA A 68 0.61 3.83 -8.00
N GLY A 69 -0.30 2.85 -7.87
CA GLY A 69 -1.19 2.43 -8.95
C GLY A 69 -0.51 1.69 -10.11
N GLN A 70 0.76 1.32 -9.97
CA GLN A 70 1.58 0.71 -11.02
C GLN A 70 1.38 -0.80 -11.18
N VAL A 71 0.76 -1.48 -10.21
CA VAL A 71 0.48 -2.93 -10.28
C VAL A 71 -0.46 -3.27 -11.46
N LYS A 72 -1.33 -2.33 -11.85
CA LYS A 72 -2.27 -2.47 -12.96
C LYS A 72 -1.62 -2.72 -14.33
N TYR A 73 -0.34 -2.39 -14.51
CA TYR A 73 0.35 -2.56 -15.79
C TYR A 73 0.87 -3.99 -16.02
N SER A 74 0.76 -4.87 -15.02
CA SER A 74 1.20 -6.26 -15.15
C SER A 74 0.00 -7.17 -15.40
N LYS A 75 -0.07 -7.80 -16.59
CA LYS A 75 -1.18 -8.71 -17.00
C LYS A 75 -1.40 -9.91 -16.07
N LYS A 76 -0.45 -10.21 -15.18
CA LYS A 76 -0.50 -11.34 -14.24
C LYS A 76 -0.77 -10.90 -12.81
N ALA A 77 -0.94 -9.61 -12.54
CA ALA A 77 -1.12 -9.10 -11.20
C ALA A 77 -2.59 -8.78 -10.91
N SER A 78 -3.07 -9.22 -9.74
CA SER A 78 -4.30 -8.69 -9.17
C SER A 78 -3.98 -7.90 -7.90
N LEU A 79 -4.78 -6.87 -7.64
CA LEU A 79 -4.72 -6.05 -6.45
C LEU A 79 -6.15 -6.00 -5.89
N SER A 80 -6.32 -6.19 -4.58
CA SER A 80 -7.58 -5.99 -3.86
C SER A 80 -7.38 -5.18 -2.58
N GLY A 81 -8.46 -4.56 -2.09
CA GLY A 81 -8.46 -3.69 -0.91
C GLY A 81 -8.87 -2.26 -1.24
N THR A 82 -8.71 -1.35 -0.28
CA THR A 82 -9.11 0.05 -0.40
C THR A 82 -7.89 0.96 -0.37
N LEU A 83 -7.89 1.99 -1.22
CA LEU A 83 -6.90 3.07 -1.22
C LEU A 83 -7.64 4.41 -1.25
N LEU A 84 -7.38 5.25 -0.25
CA LEU A 84 -7.97 6.56 -0.10
C LEU A 84 -6.87 7.62 -0.16
N VAL A 85 -7.15 8.72 -0.85
CA VAL A 85 -6.39 9.97 -0.77
C VAL A 85 -7.36 11.00 -0.22
N ASP A 86 -7.07 11.56 0.94
CA ASP A 86 -7.92 12.54 1.63
C ASP A 86 -9.36 12.04 1.83
N ALA A 87 -9.50 10.78 2.24
CA ALA A 87 -10.75 10.04 2.37
C ALA A 87 -11.53 9.83 1.05
N VAL A 88 -10.96 10.20 -0.09
CA VAL A 88 -11.53 9.97 -1.42
C VAL A 88 -10.90 8.73 -2.05
N PRO A 89 -11.69 7.79 -2.60
CA PRO A 89 -11.15 6.63 -3.31
C PRO A 89 -10.22 7.05 -4.45
N ALA A 90 -8.96 6.61 -4.37
CA ALA A 90 -8.01 6.86 -5.44
C ALA A 90 -8.33 5.92 -6.62
N GLY A 91 -8.70 6.48 -7.78
CA GLY A 91 -9.10 5.75 -9.00
C GLY A 91 -8.05 4.78 -9.59
N GLY A 92 -6.87 4.69 -8.99
CA GLY A 92 -5.87 3.66 -9.24
C GLY A 92 -6.14 2.32 -8.53
N ALA A 93 -6.97 2.29 -7.48
CA ALA A 93 -7.24 1.10 -6.67
C ALA A 93 -8.71 1.06 -6.20
N ALA A 94 -9.64 1.42 -7.08
CA ALA A 94 -10.99 0.88 -7.01
C ALA A 94 -10.90 -0.63 -7.26
N VAL A 95 -10.65 -1.38 -6.20
CA VAL A 95 -10.94 -2.79 -6.18
C VAL A 95 -12.29 -2.88 -5.51
N GLY A 96 -13.33 -3.02 -6.33
CA GLY A 96 -14.64 -3.37 -5.79
C GLY A 96 -14.52 -4.66 -4.96
N PRO A 97 -15.43 -4.87 -3.99
CA PRO A 97 -15.55 -6.18 -3.37
C PRO A 97 -15.70 -7.20 -4.50
N GLY A 98 -14.87 -8.24 -4.49
CA GLY A 98 -14.87 -9.26 -5.52
C GLY A 98 -16.29 -9.77 -5.77
N VAL A 99 -16.76 -9.56 -7.00
CA VAL A 99 -17.69 -10.42 -7.71
C VAL A 99 -16.95 -10.99 -8.91
#